data_AF-A0A0G0XRM0-F1
#
_entry.id   AF-A0A0G0XRM0-F1
#
_cell.length_a   1.000
_cell.length_b   1.000
_cell.length_c   1.000
_cell.angle_alpha   90.00
_cell.angle_beta   90.00
_cell.angle_gamma   90.00
#
_symmetry.space_group_name_H-M   'P 1'
#
loop_
_entity.id
_entity.type
_entity.pdbx_description
1 polymer ?
#
loop_
_entity_poly.entity_id
_entity_poly.type
_entity_poly.pdbx_seq_one_letter_code
_entity_poly.pdbx_strand_id
1 'polypeptide(L)'
;MNHFDLFIHENHKHRINNVLNYWAEQTSFPLKEFNHIYYKKNKISTNRKNIGNSYFGVLKLRVRASSSLLRKIAGWIHGVNKYYWGVV
;
A
#
# COMPACT_ATOMS: atom_id res chain seq x y z
N MET A 1 15.70 -9.17 4.29
CA MET A 1 14.81 -8.99 3.11
C MET A 1 13.71 -8.04 3.56
N ASN A 2 13.61 -6.84 2.99
CA ASN A 2 12.65 -5.85 3.49
C ASN A 2 11.21 -6.31 3.19
N HIS A 3 10.36 -6.26 4.22
CA HIS A 3 8.95 -6.65 4.14
C HIS A 3 8.05 -5.53 3.63
N PHE A 4 8.50 -4.28 3.79
CA PHE A 4 7.76 -3.08 3.47
C PHE A 4 8.54 -2.18 2.52
N ASP A 5 7.85 -1.61 1.54
CA ASP A 5 8.34 -0.49 0.74
C ASP A 5 7.30 0.65 0.84
N LEU A 6 7.71 1.83 1.32
CA LEU A 6 6.84 3.00 1.42
C LEU A 6 6.98 3.87 0.17
N PHE A 7 5.86 4.16 -0.50
CA PHE A 7 5.83 5.05 -1.65
C PHE A 7 5.09 6.34 -1.30
N ILE A 8 5.77 7.47 -1.41
CA ILE A 8 5.18 8.77 -1.09
C ILE A 8 5.61 9.85 -2.09
N HIS A 9 4.80 10.89 -2.22
CA HIS A 9 5.11 12.03 -3.07
C HIS A 9 6.17 12.94 -2.43
N GLU A 10 7.06 13.51 -3.24
CA GLU A 10 8.22 14.27 -2.75
C GLU A 10 7.88 15.56 -1.98
N ASN A 11 6.72 16.17 -2.26
CA ASN A 11 6.19 17.33 -1.51
C ASN A 11 5.91 17.00 -0.03
N HIS A 12 5.86 15.73 0.34
CA HIS A 12 5.65 15.29 1.72
C HIS A 12 6.95 14.82 2.40
N LYS A 13 8.12 15.02 1.78
CA LYS A 13 9.43 14.75 2.39
C LYS A 13 9.59 15.39 3.77
N HIS A 14 9.11 16.62 3.93
CA HIS A 14 9.21 17.39 5.18
C HIS A 14 8.49 16.72 6.37
N ARG A 15 7.53 15.82 6.12
CA ARG A 15 6.74 15.13 7.15
C ARG A 15 6.93 13.61 7.14
N ILE A 16 8.04 13.13 6.61
CA ILE A 16 8.26 11.68 6.45
C ILE A 16 8.18 10.93 7.79
N ASN A 17 8.67 11.52 8.88
CA ASN A 17 8.58 10.92 10.21
C ASN A 17 7.13 10.69 10.66
N ASN A 18 6.24 11.66 10.41
CA ASN A 18 4.81 11.51 10.71
C ASN A 18 4.18 10.39 9.87
N VAL A 19 4.64 10.23 8.63
CA VAL A 19 4.16 9.16 7.74
C VAL A 19 4.63 7.78 8.21
N LEU A 20 5.88 7.66 8.66
CA LEU A 20 6.40 6.41 9.21
C LEU A 20 5.69 6.05 10.52
N ASN A 21 5.46 7.04 11.40
CA ASN A 21 4.72 6.85 12.64
C ASN A 21 3.28 6.38 12.36
N TYR A 22 2.60 7.00 11.39
CA TYR A 22 1.27 6.57 10.96
C TYR A 22 1.27 5.09 10.57
N TRP A 23 2.18 4.66 9.69
CA TRP A 23 2.20 3.24 9.28
C TRP A 23 2.60 2.30 10.42
N ALA A 24 3.54 2.69 11.27
CA ALA A 24 3.91 1.90 12.44
C ALA A 24 2.72 1.68 13.39
N GLU A 25 1.91 2.72 13.61
CA GLU A 25 0.68 2.63 14.40
C GLU A 25 -0.36 1.73 13.71
N GLN A 26 -0.66 2.00 12.42
CA GLN A 26 -1.70 1.27 11.69
C GLN A 26 -1.39 -0.22 11.49
N THR A 27 -0.12 -0.60 11.39
CA THR A 27 0.26 -2.00 11.17
C THR A 27 0.82 -2.69 12.41
N SER A 28 1.05 -1.94 13.50
CA SER A 28 1.72 -2.44 14.72
C SER A 28 3.13 -3.02 14.47
N PHE A 29 3.82 -2.54 13.43
CA PHE A 29 5.21 -2.93 13.14
C PHE A 29 6.17 -1.81 13.60
N PRO A 30 7.37 -2.14 14.08
CA PRO A 30 8.31 -1.13 14.53
C PRO A 30 8.85 -0.30 13.35
N LEU A 31 9.17 0.98 13.60
CA LEU A 31 9.64 1.94 12.59
C LEU A 31 10.79 1.42 11.71
N LYS A 32 11.67 0.59 12.29
CA LYS A 32 12.82 -0.02 11.60
C LYS A 32 12.44 -0.89 10.39
N GLU A 33 11.20 -1.38 10.34
CA GLU A 33 10.70 -2.21 9.23
C GLU A 33 10.37 -1.38 7.98
N PHE A 34 10.18 -0.06 8.13
CA PHE A 34 9.86 0.88 7.05
C PHE A 34 11.12 1.59 6.53
N ASN A 35 12.17 0.82 6.28
CA ASN A 35 13.50 1.33 5.92
C ASN A 35 13.63 1.73 4.43
N HIS A 36 12.63 1.43 3.60
CA HIS A 36 12.69 1.70 2.17
C HIS A 36 11.61 2.70 1.75
N ILE A 37 12.05 3.88 1.33
CA ILE A 37 11.16 5.00 0.99
C ILE A 37 11.43 5.43 -0.45
N TYR A 38 10.40 5.34 -1.28
CA TYR A 38 10.40 5.76 -2.67
C TYR A 38 9.65 7.08 -2.84
N TYR A 39 10.36 8.10 -3.29
CA TYR A 39 9.79 9.41 -3.58
C TYR A 39 9.30 9.51 -5.03
N LYS A 40 7.98 9.63 -5.19
CA LYS A 40 7.33 9.86 -6.47
C LYS A 40 7.31 11.36 -6.79
N LYS A 41 7.70 11.71 -8.02
CA LYS A 41 7.52 13.07 -8.54
C LYS A 41 6.05 13.48 -8.45
N ASN A 42 5.81 14.74 -8.11
CA ASN A 42 4.46 15.26 -8.01
C ASN A 42 3.89 15.71 -9.36
N LYS A 43 2.58 15.52 -9.51
CA LYS A 43 1.80 16.16 -10.57
C LYS A 43 0.95 17.24 -9.92
N ILE A 44 1.19 18.50 -10.30
CA ILE A 44 0.55 19.69 -9.70
C ILE A 44 -0.98 19.64 -9.89
N SER A 45 -1.44 19.25 -11.08
CA SER A 45 -2.87 19.05 -11.37
C SER A 45 -3.21 17.56 -11.36
N THR A 46 -4.00 17.13 -10.38
CA THR A 46 -4.47 15.75 -10.23
C THR A 46 -5.95 15.69 -9.86
N ASN A 47 -6.69 14.75 -10.45
CA ASN A 47 -8.10 14.47 -10.08
C ASN A 47 -8.21 13.57 -8.84
N ARG A 48 -7.09 13.27 -8.17
CA ARG A 48 -7.08 12.42 -6.97
C ARG A 48 -7.69 13.18 -5.79
N LYS A 49 -8.60 12.52 -5.09
CA LYS A 49 -9.21 13.04 -3.85
C LYS A 49 -8.29 12.88 -2.63
N ASN A 50 -7.40 11.89 -2.64
CA ASN A 50 -6.45 11.63 -1.57
C ASN A 50 -5.17 12.46 -1.76
N ILE A 51 -5.25 13.74 -1.39
CA ILE A 51 -4.18 14.74 -1.46
C ILE A 51 -4.08 15.51 -0.13
N GLY A 52 -2.96 16.21 0.08
CA GLY A 52 -2.78 17.06 1.26
C GLY A 52 -2.29 16.31 2.51
N ASN A 53 -2.64 16.82 3.69
CA ASN A 53 -2.05 16.37 4.96
C ASN A 53 -2.54 15.00 5.44
N SER A 54 -3.72 14.55 5.00
CA SER A 54 -4.29 13.23 5.31
C SER A 54 -3.77 12.11 4.42
N TYR A 55 -2.98 12.42 3.38
CA TYR A 55 -2.37 11.41 2.53
C TYR A 55 -1.13 10.81 3.21
N PHE A 56 -1.06 9.50 3.44
CA PHE A 56 0.12 8.88 4.08
C PHE A 56 0.94 8.01 3.12
N GLY A 57 0.79 8.21 1.81
CA GLY A 57 1.46 7.37 0.82
C GLY A 57 0.80 6.01 0.65
N VAL A 58 1.55 5.09 0.06
CA VAL A 58 1.15 3.69 -0.14
C VAL A 58 2.21 2.79 0.45
N LEU A 59 1.79 1.92 1.37
CA LEU A 59 2.63 0.86 1.92
C LEU A 59 2.50 -0.39 1.05
N LYS A 60 3.60 -0.82 0.45
CA LYS A 60 3.69 -2.08 -0.28
C LYS A 60 4.21 -3.16 0.66
N LEU A 61 3.50 -4.29 0.68
CA LEU A 61 3.80 -5.45 1.51
C LEU A 61 4.36 -6.58 0.64
N ARG A 62 5.43 -7.23 1.08
CA ARG A 62 5.96 -8.44 0.45
C ARG A 62 5.61 -9.66 1.29
N VAL A 63 4.67 -10.47 0.79
CA VAL A 63 4.31 -11.77 1.38
C VAL A 63 5.29 -12.83 0.88
N ARG A 64 6.00 -13.49 1.81
CA ARG A 64 6.92 -14.58 1.48
C ARG A 64 6.13 -15.81 1.03
N ALA A 65 6.69 -16.58 0.09
CA ALA A 65 6.07 -17.80 -0.44
C ALA A 65 4.59 -17.62 -0.86
N SER A 66 4.27 -16.45 -1.43
CA SER A 66 2.89 -16.02 -1.72
C SER A 66 2.18 -16.85 -2.79
N SER A 67 2.86 -17.74 -3.52
CA SER A 67 2.27 -18.54 -4.60
C SER A 67 1.04 -19.33 -4.14
N SER A 68 1.06 -19.90 -2.93
CA SER A 68 -0.09 -20.62 -2.38
C SER A 68 -1.26 -19.70 -2.02
N LEU A 69 -0.97 -18.51 -1.48
CA LEU A 69 -1.99 -17.50 -1.20
C LEU A 69 -2.63 -16.98 -2.49
N LEU A 70 -1.82 -16.68 -3.51
CA LEU A 70 -2.27 -16.23 -4.81
C LEU A 70 -3.17 -17.27 -5.49
N ARG A 71 -2.82 -18.57 -5.42
CA ARG A 71 -3.68 -19.65 -5.92
C ARG A 71 -5.03 -19.72 -5.20
N LYS A 72 -5.05 -19.55 -3.87
CA LYS A 72 -6.31 -19.51 -3.09
C LYS A 72 -7.18 -18.33 -3.52
N ILE A 73 -6.61 -17.13 -3.62
CA ILE A 73 -7.32 -15.93 -4.07
C ILE A 73 -7.86 -16.13 -5.49
N ALA A 74 -7.07 -16.66 -6.42
CA ALA A 74 -7.50 -16.95 -7.78
C ALA A 74 -8.68 -17.95 -7.81
N GLY A 75 -8.63 -19.00 -6.98
CA GLY A 75 -9.72 -19.96 -6.83
C GLY A 75 -11.01 -19.32 -6.30
N TRP A 76 -10.91 -18.43 -5.29
CA TRP A 76 -12.06 -17.68 -4.78
C TRP A 76 -12.65 -16.75 -5.83
N ILE A 77 -11.82 -16.00 -6.56
CA ILE A 77 -12.27 -15.14 -7.67
C ILE A 77 -12.99 -15.98 -8.72
N HIS A 78 -12.43 -17.13 -9.11
CA HIS A 78 -13.05 -18.03 -10.07
C HIS A 78 -14.41 -18.54 -9.58
N GLY A 79 -14.51 -18.94 -8.31
CA GLY A 79 -15.77 -19.35 -7.70
C GLY A 79 -16.81 -18.23 -7.72
N VAL A 80 -16.44 -17.02 -7.29
CA VAL A 80 -17.36 -15.87 -7.29
C VAL A 80 -17.82 -15.56 -8.71
N ASN A 81 -16.90 -15.54 -9.67
CA ASN A 81 -17.23 -15.27 -11.07
C ASN A 81 -18.18 -16.34 -11.62
N LYS A 82 -17.89 -17.63 -11.38
CA LYS A 82 -18.73 -18.73 -11.88
C LYS A 82 -20.17 -18.69 -11.37
N TYR A 83 -20.38 -18.28 -10.10
CA TYR A 83 -21.70 -18.40 -9.46
C TYR A 83 -22.47 -17.08 -9.33
N TYR A 84 -21.79 -15.93 -9.39
CA TYR A 84 -22.39 -14.63 -9.09
C TYR A 84 -22.14 -13.57 -10.18
N TRP A 85 -21.37 -13.88 -11.23
CA TRP A 85 -21.17 -12.94 -12.33
C TRP A 85 -22.36 -12.95 -13.29
N GLY A 86 -22.95 -11.78 -13.52
CA GLY A 86 -24.13 -11.62 -14.39
C GLY A 86 -25.47 -11.91 -13.70
N VAL A 87 -25.46 -12.20 -12.40
CA VAL A 87 -26.66 -12.17 -11.55
C VAL A 87 -26.85 -10.71 -11.13
N VAL A 88 -27.48 -9.92 -11.99
CA VAL A 88 -27.95 -8.55 -11.69
C VAL A 88 -29.46 -8.53 -11.80
#